data_AF-A0A6L7XDF5-F1
#
_entry.id   AF-A0A6L7XDF5-F1
#
_cell.length_a   1.000
_cell.length_b   1.000
_cell.length_c   1.000
_cell.angle_alpha   90.00
_cell.angle_beta   90.00
_cell.angle_gamma   90.00
#
_symmetry.space_group_name_H-M   'P 1'
#
loop_
_entity.id
_entity.type
_entity.pdbx_description
1 polymer ?
#
loop_
_entity_poly.entity_id
_entity_poly.type
_entity_poly.pdbx_seq_one_letter_code
_entity_poly.pdbx_strand_id
1 'polypeptide(L)'
;SFWIMLVGFNLTFGPMHILGLQGMSRRIDTYARGYGFEFWNMAATVGSLLIAVSVVIFIWNVVKSKRDAPHLPPPGPDPWDGRTLEWSIPSPVPVHNFDTVPQVHGRDEWWHTKYAENDEGKVVRVATVEEAAQTGEATDVHLPSPSFWPLAVAVGLPLIGYGLIFNLWLALIGALLTIASLYSWALEPVDDPDAAHDHHDDHSDDEAEATDPGAADDSTEGDQQ
;
A
#
# COMPACT_ATOMS: atom_id res chain seq x y z
N SER A 1 -19.18 6.47 14.90
CA SER A 1 -19.28 5.35 13.94
C SER A 1 -19.28 4.01 14.69
N PHE A 2 -18.16 3.56 15.28
CA PHE A 2 -18.03 2.25 15.95
C PHE A 2 -19.24 1.79 16.77
N TRP A 3 -19.68 2.57 17.78
CA TRP A 3 -20.79 2.15 18.64
C TRP A 3 -22.13 1.97 17.92
N ILE A 4 -22.42 2.83 16.94
CA ILE A 4 -23.64 2.74 16.13
C ILE A 4 -23.56 1.49 15.24
N MET A 5 -22.40 1.21 14.65
CA MET A 5 -22.15 -0.02 13.91
C MET A 5 -22.34 -1.26 14.79
N LEU A 6 -21.74 -1.27 15.99
CA LEU A 6 -21.82 -2.41 16.91
C LEU A 6 -23.25 -2.69 17.36
N VAL A 7 -23.98 -1.65 17.77
CA VAL A 7 -25.38 -1.77 18.19
C VAL A 7 -26.26 -2.17 16.99
N GLY A 8 -26.08 -1.53 15.84
CA GLY A 8 -26.80 -1.84 14.61
C GLY A 8 -26.58 -3.28 14.15
N PHE A 9 -25.33 -3.77 14.20
CA PHE A 9 -24.99 -5.15 13.89
C PHE A 9 -25.71 -6.14 14.82
N ASN A 10 -25.59 -5.96 16.14
CA ASN A 10 -26.26 -6.85 17.09
C ASN A 10 -27.80 -6.78 16.97
N LEU A 11 -28.37 -5.60 16.71
CA LEU A 11 -29.80 -5.43 16.52
C LEU A 11 -30.29 -6.00 15.18
N THR A 12 -29.44 -6.05 14.15
CA THR A 12 -29.77 -6.66 12.85
C THR A 12 -29.71 -8.18 12.95
N PHE A 13 -28.57 -8.73 13.41
CA PHE A 13 -28.29 -10.15 13.35
C PHE A 13 -28.71 -10.93 14.61
N GLY A 14 -28.81 -10.28 15.76
CA GLY A 14 -29.31 -10.88 17.00
C GLY A 14 -30.73 -11.45 16.84
N PRO A 15 -31.73 -10.64 16.43
CA PRO A 15 -33.09 -11.11 16.17
C PRO A 15 -33.17 -12.27 15.16
N MET A 16 -32.26 -12.34 14.19
CA MET A 16 -32.26 -13.42 13.20
C MET A 16 -32.00 -14.81 13.80
N HIS A 17 -31.30 -14.89 14.94
CA HIS A 17 -31.15 -16.17 15.65
C HIS A 17 -32.50 -16.64 16.21
N ILE A 18 -33.30 -15.71 16.76
CA ILE A 18 -34.64 -16.01 17.29
C ILE A 18 -35.57 -16.39 16.14
N LEU A 19 -35.58 -15.61 15.05
CA LEU A 19 -36.36 -15.92 13.85
C LEU A 19 -36.03 -17.29 13.26
N GLY A 20 -34.74 -17.64 13.21
CA GLY A 20 -34.28 -18.97 12.77
C GLY A 20 -34.82 -20.09 13.66
N LEU A 21 -34.78 -19.91 14.98
CA LEU A 21 -35.36 -20.86 15.95
C LEU A 21 -36.89 -20.95 15.84
N GLN A 22 -37.57 -19.88 15.44
CA GLN A 22 -39.00 -19.86 15.16
C GLN A 22 -39.38 -20.48 13.80
N GLY A 23 -38.40 -20.97 13.02
CA GLY A 23 -38.64 -21.65 11.75
C GLY A 23 -38.75 -20.73 10.53
N MET A 24 -38.33 -19.47 10.64
CA MET A 24 -38.27 -18.56 9.48
C MET A 24 -37.23 -19.07 8.46
N SER A 25 -37.71 -19.46 7.26
CA SER A 25 -36.84 -19.96 6.18
C SER A 25 -36.14 -18.80 5.44
N ARG A 26 -34.89 -19.01 5.02
CA ARG A 26 -34.14 -18.00 4.23
C ARG A 26 -34.72 -17.82 2.82
N ARG A 27 -34.44 -16.65 2.21
CA ARG A 27 -34.79 -16.30 0.81
C ARG A 27 -36.29 -16.22 0.52
N ILE A 28 -37.08 -15.84 1.51
CA ILE A 28 -38.50 -15.52 1.36
C ILE A 28 -38.64 -14.00 1.48
N ASP A 29 -39.38 -13.40 0.55
CA ASP A 29 -39.58 -11.95 0.43
C ASP A 29 -40.71 -11.43 1.32
N THR A 30 -41.75 -12.23 1.54
CA THR A 30 -42.92 -11.86 2.34
C THR A 30 -43.45 -13.02 3.17
N TYR A 31 -44.01 -12.69 4.34
CA TYR A 31 -44.63 -13.65 5.26
C TYR A 31 -46.08 -13.26 5.51
N ALA A 32 -46.96 -14.26 5.62
CA ALA A 32 -48.34 -13.99 5.99
C ALA A 32 -48.43 -13.46 7.43
N ARG A 33 -49.43 -12.61 7.67
CA ARG A 33 -49.69 -12.09 9.02
C ARG A 33 -50.06 -13.23 9.96
N GLY A 34 -49.50 -13.21 11.18
CA GLY A 34 -49.84 -14.17 12.25
C GLY A 34 -48.82 -15.29 12.47
N TYR A 35 -47.73 -15.34 11.70
CA TYR A 35 -46.60 -16.24 11.96
C TYR A 35 -45.71 -15.77 13.14
N GLY A 36 -45.89 -14.53 13.62
CA GLY A 36 -45.15 -14.00 14.77
C GLY A 36 -43.73 -13.52 14.44
N PHE A 37 -43.40 -13.40 13.16
CA PHE A 37 -42.09 -12.96 12.68
C PHE A 37 -41.97 -11.43 12.57
N GLU A 38 -43.09 -10.72 12.65
CA GLU A 38 -43.20 -9.29 12.34
C GLU A 38 -42.33 -8.44 13.27
N PHE A 39 -42.37 -8.71 14.58
CA PHE A 39 -41.62 -7.94 15.58
C PHE A 39 -40.10 -8.06 15.38
N TRP A 40 -39.59 -9.29 15.24
CA TRP A 40 -38.16 -9.53 15.09
C TRP A 40 -37.62 -9.08 13.74
N ASN A 41 -38.42 -9.18 12.66
CA ASN A 41 -38.06 -8.62 11.36
C ASN A 41 -38.01 -7.08 11.39
N MET A 42 -38.96 -6.44 12.10
CA MET A 42 -38.95 -4.99 12.30
C MET A 42 -37.70 -4.56 13.07
N ALA A 43 -37.37 -5.25 14.18
CA ALA A 43 -36.15 -4.99 14.95
C ALA A 43 -34.90 -5.12 14.08
N ALA A 44 -34.80 -6.18 13.28
CA ALA A 44 -33.68 -6.39 12.36
C ALA A 44 -33.56 -5.28 11.30
N THR A 45 -34.69 -4.78 10.80
CA THR A 45 -34.74 -3.68 9.83
C THR A 45 -34.31 -2.35 10.47
N VAL A 46 -34.72 -2.07 11.71
CA VAL A 46 -34.22 -0.91 12.45
C VAL A 46 -32.71 -1.02 12.66
N GLY A 47 -32.21 -2.21 12.99
CA GLY A 47 -30.78 -2.48 13.09
C GLY A 47 -30.03 -2.18 11.78
N SER A 48 -30.57 -2.59 10.64
CA SER A 48 -29.90 -2.38 9.35
C SER A 48 -29.85 -0.91 8.94
N LEU A 49 -30.89 -0.13 9.29
CA LEU A 49 -30.88 1.32 9.14
C LEU A 49 -29.82 1.98 10.04
N LEU A 50 -29.61 1.50 11.27
CA LEU A 50 -28.52 1.99 12.12
C LEU A 50 -27.15 1.70 11.53
N ILE A 51 -26.94 0.51 10.92
CA ILE A 51 -25.71 0.20 10.18
C ILE A 51 -25.51 1.20 9.05
N ALA A 52 -26.55 1.49 8.25
CA ALA A 52 -26.47 2.47 7.16
C ALA A 52 -26.07 3.86 7.67
N VAL A 53 -26.68 4.33 8.77
CA VAL A 53 -26.30 5.60 9.42
C VAL A 53 -24.84 5.58 9.88
N SER A 54 -24.37 4.46 10.44
CA SER A 54 -22.96 4.34 10.84
C SER A 54 -21.99 4.45 9.67
N VAL A 55 -22.34 3.87 8.51
CA VAL A 55 -21.54 3.98 7.28
C VAL A 55 -21.50 5.41 6.78
N VAL A 56 -22.63 6.12 6.79
CA VAL A 56 -22.68 7.55 6.44
C VAL A 56 -21.77 8.39 7.35
N ILE A 57 -21.82 8.14 8.67
CA ILE A 57 -20.94 8.83 9.62
C ILE A 57 -19.46 8.49 9.36
N PHE A 58 -19.14 7.25 8.99
CA PHE A 58 -17.78 6.86 8.63
C PHE A 58 -17.29 7.61 7.38
N ILE A 59 -18.10 7.66 6.31
CA ILE A 59 -17.77 8.42 5.09
C ILE A 59 -17.57 9.90 5.42
N TRP A 60 -18.46 10.47 6.24
CA TRP A 60 -18.33 11.85 6.70
C TRP A 60 -17.02 12.09 7.46
N ASN A 61 -16.62 11.18 8.36
CA ASN A 61 -15.34 11.26 9.06
C ASN A 61 -14.15 11.22 8.10
N VAL A 62 -14.17 10.37 7.07
CA VAL A 62 -13.10 10.28 6.05
C VAL A 62 -12.99 11.60 5.28
N VAL A 63 -14.12 12.13 4.79
CA VAL A 63 -14.15 13.39 4.03
C VAL A 63 -13.71 14.56 4.90
N LYS A 64 -14.21 14.64 6.14
CA LYS A 64 -13.82 15.68 7.09
C LYS A 64 -12.34 15.62 7.42
N SER A 65 -11.82 14.43 7.73
CA SER A 65 -10.39 14.23 8.04
C SER A 65 -9.50 14.68 6.88
N LYS A 66 -9.80 14.26 5.65
CA LYS A 66 -9.05 14.68 4.46
C LYS A 66 -9.08 16.20 4.24
N ARG A 67 -10.23 16.83 4.46
CA ARG A 67 -10.39 18.27 4.25
C ARG A 67 -9.69 19.09 5.33
N ASP A 68 -9.69 18.61 6.57
CA ASP A 68 -9.11 19.30 7.71
C ASP A 68 -7.60 19.00 7.85
N ALA A 69 -7.08 17.92 7.22
CA ALA A 69 -5.67 17.50 7.29
C ALA A 69 -4.64 18.60 6.96
N PRO A 70 -4.80 19.45 5.93
CA PRO A 70 -3.86 20.54 5.66
C PRO A 70 -3.77 21.61 6.75
N HIS A 71 -4.73 21.63 7.70
CA HIS A 71 -4.79 22.59 8.81
C HIS A 71 -4.33 21.99 10.14
N LEU A 72 -3.98 20.70 10.17
CA LEU A 72 -3.50 19.99 11.34
C LEU A 72 -1.99 19.76 11.25
N PRO A 73 -1.29 19.64 12.38
CA PRO A 73 0.13 19.26 12.36
C PRO A 73 0.28 17.88 11.69
N PRO A 74 1.40 17.63 10.99
CA PRO A 74 1.68 16.32 10.43
C PRO A 74 1.68 15.27 11.54
N PRO A 75 1.15 14.05 11.29
CA PRO A 75 1.10 12.99 12.31
C PRO A 75 2.48 12.45 12.71
N GLY A 76 3.54 12.76 11.94
CA GLY A 76 4.87 12.20 12.14
C GLY A 76 4.97 10.74 11.64
N PRO A 77 6.14 10.10 11.81
CA PRO A 77 6.37 8.71 11.39
C PRO A 77 5.53 7.70 12.20
N ASP A 78 5.45 7.92 13.52
CA ASP A 78 4.83 6.98 14.46
C ASP A 78 3.91 7.70 15.47
N PRO A 79 2.67 8.02 15.10
CA PRO A 79 1.71 8.66 16.00
C PRO A 79 1.19 7.73 17.12
N TRP A 80 1.46 6.43 17.07
CA TRP A 80 0.86 5.43 17.97
C TRP A 80 1.85 4.69 18.86
N ASP A 81 3.14 5.00 18.75
CA ASP A 81 4.23 4.21 19.34
C ASP A 81 4.16 2.73 18.91
N GLY A 82 4.00 2.52 17.60
CA GLY A 82 3.92 1.21 16.95
C GLY A 82 5.17 0.35 17.11
N ARG A 83 5.09 -0.92 16.72
CA ARG A 83 6.16 -1.91 17.00
C ARG A 83 6.85 -2.47 15.77
N THR A 84 6.29 -2.17 14.61
CA THR A 84 6.59 -2.77 13.31
C THR A 84 7.17 -1.70 12.36
N LEU A 85 7.83 -2.14 11.29
CA LEU A 85 8.67 -1.28 10.44
C LEU A 85 7.90 -0.22 9.63
N GLU A 86 6.59 -0.37 9.45
CA GLU A 86 5.79 0.67 8.78
C GLU A 86 5.78 2.00 9.54
N TRP A 87 6.14 1.97 10.83
CA TRP A 87 6.28 3.15 11.68
C TRP A 87 7.71 3.71 11.73
N SER A 88 8.66 3.08 11.01
CA SER A 88 10.06 3.53 10.92
C SER A 88 10.33 4.42 9.71
N ILE A 89 9.30 4.80 8.96
CA ILE A 89 9.36 5.60 7.73
C ILE A 89 8.43 6.82 7.87
N PRO A 90 8.65 7.91 7.11
CA PRO A 90 7.90 9.13 7.33
C PRO A 90 6.45 9.02 6.85
N SER A 91 5.61 9.97 7.27
CA SER A 91 4.22 10.11 6.83
C SER A 91 4.03 11.46 6.12
N PRO A 92 3.71 11.50 4.82
CA PRO A 92 3.37 10.37 3.94
C PRO A 92 4.57 9.49 3.59
N VAL A 93 4.28 8.23 3.26
CA VAL A 93 5.28 7.23 2.88
C VAL A 93 5.92 7.58 1.53
N PRO A 94 7.26 7.60 1.41
CA PRO A 94 7.96 7.80 0.14
C PRO A 94 7.67 6.66 -0.84
N VAL A 95 7.84 6.91 -2.14
CA VAL A 95 7.51 5.92 -3.19
C VAL A 95 8.37 4.65 -3.07
N HIS A 96 9.61 4.81 -2.62
CA HIS A 96 10.56 3.73 -2.36
C HIS A 96 10.43 3.06 -0.98
N ASN A 97 9.50 3.53 -0.14
CA ASN A 97 9.28 3.11 1.25
C ASN A 97 10.47 3.38 2.18
N PHE A 98 11.56 2.61 2.04
CA PHE A 98 12.73 2.65 2.92
C PHE A 98 13.94 3.21 2.17
N ASP A 99 14.62 4.20 2.75
CA ASP A 99 15.89 4.73 2.27
C ASP A 99 17.00 3.68 2.32
N THR A 100 16.99 2.84 3.36
CA THR A 100 17.93 1.75 3.53
C THR A 100 17.21 0.47 3.94
N VAL A 101 17.68 -0.67 3.45
CA VAL A 101 17.08 -1.97 3.72
C VAL A 101 17.13 -2.24 5.24
N PRO A 102 15.98 -2.34 5.93
CA PRO A 102 15.95 -2.54 7.37
C PRO A 102 16.53 -3.91 7.73
N GLN A 103 17.42 -3.95 8.72
CA GLN A 103 17.96 -5.19 9.27
C GLN A 103 17.04 -5.69 10.37
N VAL A 104 16.51 -6.90 10.22
CA VAL A 104 15.51 -7.47 11.14
C VAL A 104 16.15 -8.59 11.96
N HIS A 105 16.24 -8.38 13.27
CA HIS A 105 16.80 -9.33 14.22
C HIS A 105 15.72 -9.98 15.09
N GLY A 106 14.53 -9.38 15.17
CA GLY A 106 13.40 -9.88 15.95
C GLY A 106 12.05 -9.67 15.28
N ARG A 107 10.97 -10.07 15.98
CA ARG A 107 9.60 -9.86 15.49
C ARG A 107 9.20 -8.40 15.50
N ASP A 108 9.60 -7.68 16.54
CA ASP A 108 9.19 -6.31 16.82
C ASP A 108 10.42 -5.38 16.65
N GLU A 109 11.03 -5.36 15.46
CA GLU A 109 12.31 -4.68 15.20
C GLU A 109 12.26 -3.19 15.59
N TRP A 110 11.24 -2.47 15.11
CA TRP A 110 11.05 -1.05 15.40
C TRP A 110 10.87 -0.77 16.90
N TRP A 111 10.28 -1.71 17.65
CA TRP A 111 10.21 -1.60 19.10
C TRP A 111 11.59 -1.65 19.74
N HIS A 112 12.47 -2.55 19.29
CA HIS A 112 13.83 -2.68 19.81
C HIS A 112 14.76 -1.54 19.40
N THR A 113 14.47 -0.85 18.29
CA THR A 113 15.16 0.40 17.93
C THR A 113 14.82 1.52 18.91
N LYS A 114 13.55 1.62 19.36
CA LYS A 114 13.10 2.67 20.27
C LYS A 114 13.33 2.35 21.74
N TYR A 115 13.29 1.08 22.12
CA TYR A 115 13.31 0.61 23.50
C TYR A 115 14.35 -0.48 23.72
N ALA A 116 15.13 -0.35 24.79
CA ALA A 116 16.08 -1.37 25.26
C ALA A 116 15.85 -1.68 26.74
N GLU A 117 16.35 -2.82 27.20
CA GLU A 117 16.39 -3.15 28.63
C GLU A 117 17.65 -2.59 29.27
N ASN A 118 17.54 -1.95 30.43
CA ASN A 118 18.68 -1.51 31.22
C ASN A 118 19.30 -2.69 32.03
N ASP A 119 20.40 -2.44 32.74
CA ASP A 119 21.08 -3.45 33.58
C ASP A 119 20.19 -4.03 34.70
N GLU A 120 19.07 -3.38 35.00
CA GLU A 120 18.07 -3.80 35.99
C GLU A 120 16.90 -4.59 35.36
N GLY A 121 16.94 -4.84 34.03
CA GLY A 121 15.89 -5.55 33.29
C GLY A 121 14.64 -4.72 33.00
N LYS A 122 14.71 -3.39 33.11
CA LYS A 122 13.59 -2.48 32.85
C LYS A 122 13.68 -1.91 31.45
N VAL A 123 12.55 -1.94 30.72
CA VAL A 123 12.42 -1.34 29.40
C VAL A 123 12.47 0.18 29.51
N VAL A 124 13.43 0.79 28.82
CA VAL A 124 13.65 2.24 28.74
C VAL A 124 13.69 2.68 27.28
N ARG A 125 13.17 3.88 27.01
CA ARG A 125 13.23 4.46 25.67
C ARG A 125 14.64 4.96 25.41
N VAL A 126 15.28 4.43 24.38
CA VAL A 126 16.65 4.76 23.99
C VAL A 126 16.73 5.73 22.82
N ALA A 127 15.70 5.77 21.96
CA ALA A 127 15.62 6.68 20.82
C ALA A 127 14.24 7.34 20.72
N THR A 128 14.23 8.59 20.25
CA THR A 128 12.97 9.26 19.86
C THR A 128 12.50 8.73 18.50
N VAL A 129 11.21 8.92 18.17
CA VAL A 129 10.67 8.40 16.90
C VAL A 129 11.33 9.12 15.73
N GLU A 130 11.49 10.44 15.86
CA GLU A 130 12.04 11.33 14.86
C GLU A 130 13.53 11.08 14.60
N GLU A 131 14.25 10.62 15.62
CA GLU A 131 15.68 10.27 15.52
C GLU A 131 15.91 8.88 14.94
N ALA A 132 15.01 7.93 15.24
CA ALA A 132 15.14 6.54 14.78
C ALA A 132 14.52 6.29 13.39
N ALA A 133 13.55 7.11 12.98
CA ALA A 133 12.86 6.92 11.71
C ALA A 133 13.73 7.37 10.54
N GLN A 134 13.56 6.70 9.40
CA GLN A 134 14.18 7.12 8.15
C GLN A 134 13.55 8.43 7.66
N THR A 135 14.32 9.23 6.90
CA THR A 135 13.89 10.57 6.46
C THR A 135 13.07 10.55 5.18
N GLY A 136 13.22 9.51 4.37
CA GLY A 136 12.58 9.35 3.07
C GLY A 136 13.27 10.11 1.94
N GLU A 137 14.54 10.48 2.11
CA GLU A 137 15.29 11.36 1.20
C GLU A 137 16.19 10.61 0.21
N ALA A 138 16.20 9.28 0.21
CA ALA A 138 17.04 8.51 -0.73
C ALA A 138 16.60 8.73 -2.19
N THR A 139 17.57 9.02 -3.05
CA THR A 139 17.37 9.26 -4.50
C THR A 139 17.87 8.10 -5.37
N ASP A 140 18.82 7.30 -4.88
CA ASP A 140 19.45 6.19 -5.61
C ASP A 140 18.71 4.85 -5.37
N VAL A 141 17.38 4.88 -5.41
CA VAL A 141 16.56 3.67 -5.26
C VAL A 141 15.90 3.34 -6.59
N HIS A 142 16.29 2.20 -7.16
CA HIS A 142 15.68 1.69 -8.39
C HIS A 142 14.21 1.30 -8.14
N LEU A 143 13.31 1.90 -8.93
CA LEU A 143 11.87 1.63 -8.90
C LEU A 143 11.42 1.05 -10.23
N PRO A 144 10.45 0.12 -10.23
CA PRO A 144 9.88 -0.36 -11.48
C PRO A 144 9.13 0.76 -12.20
N SER A 145 9.30 0.83 -13.52
CA SER A 145 8.61 1.80 -14.37
C SER A 145 7.09 1.55 -14.41
N PRO A 146 6.27 2.61 -14.55
CA PRO A 146 4.82 2.45 -14.66
C PRO A 146 4.44 1.82 -16.02
N SER A 147 3.60 0.77 -15.98
CA SER A 147 3.10 0.09 -17.20
C SER A 147 1.60 0.31 -17.40
N PHE A 148 1.19 0.58 -18.64
CA PHE A 148 -0.22 0.70 -19.02
C PHE A 148 -0.88 -0.66 -19.30
N TRP A 149 -0.10 -1.70 -19.60
CA TRP A 149 -0.63 -2.99 -20.07
C TRP A 149 -1.48 -3.75 -19.05
N PRO A 150 -1.19 -3.74 -17.74
CA PRO A 150 -2.07 -4.33 -16.73
C PRO A 150 -3.49 -3.76 -16.78
N LEU A 151 -3.62 -2.45 -17.03
CA LEU A 151 -4.92 -1.80 -17.17
C LEU A 151 -5.64 -2.25 -18.47
N ALA A 152 -4.91 -2.37 -19.58
CA ALA A 152 -5.47 -2.85 -20.84
C ALA A 152 -6.00 -4.29 -20.73
N VAL A 153 -5.25 -5.17 -20.05
CA VAL A 153 -5.69 -6.53 -19.70
C VAL A 153 -6.95 -6.48 -18.83
N ALA A 154 -6.95 -5.64 -17.80
CA ALA A 154 -8.10 -5.49 -16.90
C ALA A 154 -9.37 -5.01 -17.61
N VAL A 155 -9.26 -4.24 -18.69
CA VAL A 155 -10.41 -3.83 -19.54
C VAL A 155 -10.88 -4.98 -20.45
N GLY A 156 -9.97 -5.84 -20.93
CA GLY A 156 -10.32 -7.00 -21.74
C GLY A 156 -11.19 -8.02 -21.01
N LEU A 157 -10.92 -8.27 -19.72
CA LEU A 157 -11.63 -9.30 -18.94
C LEU A 157 -13.15 -9.04 -18.78
N PRO A 158 -13.63 -7.84 -18.42
CA PRO A 158 -15.05 -7.51 -18.41
C PRO A 158 -15.73 -7.67 -19.78
N LEU A 159 -15.04 -7.34 -20.88
CA LEU A 159 -15.57 -7.52 -22.23
C LEU A 159 -15.76 -9.00 -22.56
N ILE A 160 -14.82 -9.86 -22.15
CA ILE A 160 -14.97 -11.32 -22.26
C ILE A 160 -16.17 -11.77 -21.43
N GLY A 161 -16.22 -11.40 -20.15
CA GLY A 161 -17.30 -11.81 -19.25
C GLY A 161 -18.68 -11.39 -19.75
N TYR A 162 -18.82 -10.13 -20.17
CA TYR A 162 -20.06 -9.60 -20.75
C TYR A 162 -20.41 -10.30 -22.07
N GLY A 163 -19.42 -10.53 -22.93
CA GLY A 163 -19.62 -11.21 -24.20
C GLY A 163 -20.08 -12.66 -24.03
N LEU A 164 -19.53 -13.40 -23.07
CA LEU A 164 -19.96 -14.78 -22.79
C LEU A 164 -21.42 -14.87 -22.32
N ILE A 165 -21.94 -13.82 -21.68
CA ILE A 165 -23.33 -13.78 -21.20
C ILE A 165 -24.28 -13.35 -22.33
N PHE A 166 -23.93 -12.31 -23.09
CA PHE A 166 -24.90 -11.63 -23.97
C PHE A 166 -24.59 -11.69 -25.45
N ASN A 167 -23.32 -11.78 -25.86
CA ASN A 167 -22.93 -11.82 -27.27
C ASN A 167 -21.48 -12.31 -27.46
N LEU A 168 -21.31 -13.52 -28.01
CA LEU A 168 -20.01 -14.13 -28.22
C LEU A 168 -19.04 -13.30 -29.08
N TRP A 169 -19.54 -12.41 -29.95
CA TRP A 169 -18.68 -11.51 -30.73
C TRP A 169 -17.94 -10.50 -29.84
N LEU A 170 -18.58 -10.02 -28.77
CA LEU A 170 -17.92 -9.16 -27.79
C LEU A 170 -16.86 -9.92 -26.99
N ALA A 171 -17.10 -11.22 -26.74
CA ALA A 171 -16.12 -12.06 -26.07
C ALA A 171 -14.86 -12.25 -26.93
N LEU A 172 -15.02 -12.40 -28.25
CA LEU A 172 -13.90 -12.46 -29.18
C LEU A 172 -13.08 -11.16 -29.15
N ILE A 173 -13.73 -10.00 -29.16
CA ILE A 173 -13.04 -8.70 -29.08
C ILE A 173 -12.26 -8.58 -27.76
N GLY A 174 -12.89 -8.91 -26.63
CA GLY A 174 -12.23 -8.90 -25.32
C GLY A 174 -11.05 -9.87 -25.24
N ALA A 175 -11.17 -11.05 -25.85
CA ALA A 175 -10.10 -12.04 -25.91
C ALA A 175 -8.92 -11.55 -26.75
N LEU A 176 -9.18 -10.98 -27.93
CA LEU A 176 -8.14 -10.40 -28.78
C LEU A 176 -7.43 -9.24 -28.09
N LEU A 177 -8.17 -8.34 -27.44
CA LEU A 177 -7.58 -7.24 -26.66
C LEU A 177 -6.69 -7.76 -25.53
N THR A 178 -7.15 -8.78 -24.79
CA THR A 178 -6.39 -9.37 -23.68
C THR A 178 -5.11 -10.03 -24.18
N ILE A 179 -5.19 -10.84 -25.23
CA ILE A 179 -4.01 -11.52 -25.81
C ILE A 179 -3.01 -10.50 -26.35
N ALA A 180 -3.48 -9.49 -27.08
CA ALA A 180 -2.62 -8.42 -27.60
C ALA A 180 -1.95 -7.66 -26.45
N SER A 181 -2.70 -7.31 -25.40
CA SER A 181 -2.16 -6.59 -24.25
C SER A 181 -1.12 -7.42 -23.48
N LEU A 182 -1.36 -8.72 -23.27
CA LEU A 182 -0.40 -9.61 -22.63
C LEU A 182 0.87 -9.80 -23.47
N TYR A 183 0.72 -9.91 -24.79
CA TYR A 183 1.85 -10.00 -25.70
C TYR A 183 2.69 -8.72 -25.65
N SER A 184 2.05 -7.55 -25.70
CA SER A 184 2.74 -6.26 -25.60
C SER A 184 3.37 -6.04 -24.23
N TRP A 185 2.73 -6.48 -23.15
CA TRP A 185 3.31 -6.43 -21.81
C TRP A 185 4.55 -7.32 -21.69
N ALA A 186 4.52 -8.51 -22.28
CA ALA A 186 5.66 -9.43 -22.25
C ALA A 186 6.88 -8.91 -23.03
N LEU A 187 6.68 -7.96 -23.95
CA LEU A 187 7.73 -7.30 -24.72
C LEU A 187 8.12 -5.94 -24.13
N GLU A 188 7.45 -5.48 -23.08
CA GLU A 188 7.79 -4.24 -22.40
C GLU A 188 9.17 -4.40 -21.72
N PRO A 189 10.11 -3.46 -21.95
CA PRO A 189 11.38 -3.44 -21.23
C PRO A 189 11.15 -3.38 -19.73
N VAL A 190 12.06 -4.01 -18.96
CA VAL A 190 11.98 -4.00 -17.49
C VAL A 190 12.14 -2.59 -16.94
N ASP A 191 13.02 -1.81 -17.56
CA ASP A 191 13.29 -0.41 -17.22
C ASP A 191 13.10 0.45 -18.48
N ASP A 192 12.40 1.58 -18.33
CA ASP A 192 12.27 2.56 -19.39
C ASP A 192 13.38 3.60 -19.21
N PRO A 193 14.35 3.71 -20.14
CA PRO A 193 15.46 4.65 -20.02
C PRO A 193 15.01 6.12 -20.07
N ASP A 194 13.79 6.40 -20.54
CA ASP A 194 13.19 7.73 -20.59
C ASP A 194 12.21 7.99 -19.41
N ALA A 195 12.06 7.04 -18.47
CA ALA A 195 11.25 7.25 -17.28
C ALA A 195 11.87 8.35 -16.42
N ALA A 196 11.03 9.30 -15.97
CA ALA A 196 11.40 10.40 -15.09
C ALA A 196 11.69 9.89 -13.66
N HIS A 197 12.76 9.14 -13.52
CA HIS A 197 13.48 8.95 -12.28
C HIS A 197 14.79 9.73 -12.45
N ASP A 198 15.22 10.49 -11.45
CA ASP A 198 16.40 11.36 -11.48
C ASP A 198 17.68 10.54 -11.75
N HIS A 199 17.92 10.17 -13.00
CA HIS A 199 19.21 9.69 -13.49
C HIS A 199 20.12 10.92 -13.63
N HIS A 200 20.63 11.40 -12.49
CA HIS A 200 21.88 12.13 -12.49
C HIS A 200 23.02 11.12 -12.70
N ASP A 201 23.10 10.60 -13.92
CA ASP A 201 24.28 9.88 -14.40
C ASP A 201 25.39 10.92 -14.64
N ASP A 202 26.02 11.41 -13.56
CA ASP A 202 27.36 12.00 -13.64
C ASP A 202 28.38 10.86 -13.78
N HIS A 203 28.29 10.13 -14.90
CA HIS A 203 29.42 9.41 -15.43
C HIS A 203 30.27 10.42 -16.21
N SER A 204 31.11 11.16 -15.47
CA SER A 204 32.29 11.79 -16.05
C SER A 204 33.27 10.69 -16.45
N ASP A 205 33.13 10.19 -17.67
CA ASP A 205 34.20 9.52 -18.40
C ASP A 205 35.29 10.56 -18.72
N ASP A 206 36.00 11.02 -17.70
CA ASP A 206 37.31 11.63 -17.89
C ASP A 206 38.33 10.49 -17.96
N GLU A 207 38.53 9.95 -19.16
CA GLU A 207 39.81 9.35 -19.54
C GLU A 207 40.88 10.45 -19.51
N ALA A 208 41.31 10.82 -18.29
CA ALA A 208 42.51 11.60 -18.08
C ALA A 208 43.70 10.65 -18.18
N GLU A 209 44.25 10.60 -19.40
CA GLU A 209 45.59 10.15 -19.77
C GLU A 209 46.61 10.50 -18.67
N ALA A 210 46.87 9.56 -17.77
CA ALA A 210 47.94 9.66 -16.78
C ALA A 210 49.28 9.51 -17.49
N THR A 211 49.78 10.63 -18.00
CA THR A 211 51.17 10.79 -18.40
C THR A 211 52.05 10.73 -17.15
N ASP A 212 52.79 9.63 -17.03
CA ASP A 212 53.87 9.40 -16.06
C ASP A 212 55.06 10.34 -16.34
N PRO A 213 55.46 11.24 -15.43
CA PRO A 213 56.73 11.94 -15.51
C PRO A 213 57.65 11.38 -14.42
N GLY A 214 58.22 10.19 -14.66
CA GLY A 214 58.87 9.45 -13.58
C GLY A 214 59.98 8.47 -13.97
N ALA A 215 60.58 8.58 -15.15
CA ALA A 215 61.79 7.80 -15.47
C ALA A 215 62.65 8.50 -16.53
N ALA A 216 63.53 9.40 -16.08
CA ALA A 216 64.63 9.88 -16.91
C ALA A 216 65.73 8.80 -16.91
N ASP A 217 65.91 8.23 -18.10
CA ASP A 217 66.86 7.20 -18.49
C ASP A 217 68.31 7.63 -18.26
N ASP A 218 69.03 6.78 -17.53
CA ASP A 218 70.47 6.78 -17.36
C ASP A 218 71.08 5.92 -18.46
N SER A 219 71.57 6.55 -19.53
CA SER A 219 72.70 6.03 -20.32
C SER A 219 73.02 6.93 -21.53
N THR A 220 74.08 7.73 -21.44
CA THR A 220 74.96 7.96 -22.60
C THR A 220 76.36 8.33 -22.15
N GLU A 221 77.24 7.36 -22.34
CA GLU A 221 78.69 7.44 -22.24
C GLU A 221 79.24 8.12 -23.52
N GLY A 222 80.17 9.08 -23.39
CA GLY A 222 80.86 9.65 -24.56
C GLY A 222 81.53 11.02 -24.39
N ASP A 223 82.69 11.01 -23.74
CA ASP A 223 83.95 11.63 -24.22
C ASP A 223 84.05 13.15 -24.54
N GLN A 224 84.95 13.84 -23.80
CA GLN A 224 85.98 14.80 -24.27
C GLN A 224 86.19 16.06 -23.39
N GLN A 225 87.45 16.19 -22.94
CA GLN A 225 88.19 17.33 -22.33
C GLN A 225 88.01 17.64 -20.84
#